data_AF-A0A1J4J7G4-F1
#
_entry.id   AF-A0A1J4J7G4-F1
#
_cell.length_a   1.000
_cell.length_b   1.000
_cell.length_c   1.000
_cell.angle_alpha   90.00
_cell.angle_beta   90.00
_cell.angle_gamma   90.00
#
_symmetry.space_group_name_H-M   'P 1'
#
loop_
_entity.id
_entity.type
_entity.pdbx_description
1 polymer ?
#
loop_
_entity_poly.entity_id
_entity_poly.type
_entity_poly.pdbx_seq_one_letter_code
_entity_poly.pdbx_strand_id
1 'polypeptide(L)'
;MSSRLRLPRCRKFPPRISQEDLKAQTTEVMKEKGANYHFQAQFYEATSHEVVGSKNPKFCTLQPSPKIKDEEDPWAQSYDFVMTYLKKNGMDLTLSAMNVEFGKKKPTNTDIFDQEDLLDQFFEDLIDQSKNMKNNTFKKCVSDFARREGFDE
;
A
#
# COMPACT_ATOMS: atom_id res chain seq x y z
N MET A 1 -1.85 1.08 -77.05
CA MET A 1 -1.89 0.18 -75.88
C MET A 1 -1.65 1.02 -74.64
N SER A 2 -2.64 1.15 -73.75
CA SER A 2 -2.61 2.08 -72.61
C SER A 2 -1.87 1.47 -71.42
N SER A 3 -0.71 2.03 -71.08
CA SER A 3 0.11 1.63 -69.94
C SER A 3 -0.48 2.18 -68.64
N ARG A 4 -1.15 1.33 -67.85
CA ARG A 4 -1.62 1.67 -66.50
C ARG A 4 -0.44 1.83 -65.55
N LEU A 5 -0.12 3.06 -65.19
CA LEU A 5 0.83 3.39 -64.12
C LEU A 5 0.33 2.81 -62.79
N ARG A 6 1.05 1.83 -62.23
CA ARG A 6 0.77 1.30 -60.88
C ARG A 6 1.39 2.25 -59.86
N LEU A 7 0.58 3.10 -59.26
CA LEU A 7 1.00 3.92 -58.11
C LEU A 7 1.35 3.00 -56.92
N PRO A 8 2.47 3.24 -56.21
CA PRO A 8 2.82 2.48 -55.02
C PRO A 8 1.72 2.64 -53.97
N ARG A 9 1.34 1.55 -53.29
CA ARG A 9 0.39 1.59 -52.18
C ARG A 9 0.95 2.53 -51.11
N CYS A 10 0.33 3.70 -50.93
CA CYS A 10 0.65 4.61 -49.84
C CYS A 10 0.70 3.84 -48.53
N ARG A 11 1.75 4.04 -47.73
CA ARG A 11 1.84 3.48 -46.37
C ARG A 11 0.57 3.91 -45.63
N LYS A 12 -0.26 2.95 -45.23
CA LYS A 12 -1.41 3.23 -44.36
C LYS A 12 -0.86 3.82 -43.07
N PHE A 13 -1.12 5.11 -42.84
CA PHE A 13 -0.82 5.69 -41.55
C PHE A 13 -1.64 4.93 -40.51
N PRO A 14 -1.04 4.53 -39.36
CA PRO A 14 -1.81 3.94 -38.29
C PRO A 14 -2.94 4.91 -37.89
N PRO A 15 -4.10 4.39 -37.48
CA PRO A 15 -5.22 5.22 -37.06
C PRO A 15 -4.73 6.20 -35.99
N ARG A 16 -5.00 7.49 -36.21
CA ARG A 16 -4.62 8.54 -35.26
C ARG A 16 -5.55 8.41 -34.05
N ILE A 17 -4.98 8.00 -32.92
CA ILE A 17 -5.65 8.09 -31.61
C ILE A 17 -5.98 9.56 -31.36
N SER A 18 -7.19 9.84 -30.87
CA SER A 18 -7.58 11.20 -30.52
C SER A 18 -6.74 11.67 -29.33
N GLN A 19 -6.54 12.99 -29.20
CA GLN A 19 -5.76 13.51 -28.07
C GLN A 19 -6.41 13.18 -26.71
N GLU A 20 -7.74 13.06 -26.68
CA GLU A 20 -8.51 12.69 -25.50
C GLU A 20 -8.27 11.22 -25.12
N ASP A 21 -8.33 10.31 -26.10
CA ASP A 21 -8.06 8.89 -25.88
C ASP A 21 -6.61 8.65 -25.43
N LEU A 22 -5.65 9.38 -26.00
CA LEU A 22 -4.25 9.30 -25.59
C LEU A 22 -4.05 9.74 -24.13
N LYS A 23 -4.72 10.84 -23.74
CA LYS A 23 -4.69 11.31 -22.35
C LYS A 23 -5.32 10.28 -21.41
N ALA A 24 -6.48 9.72 -21.77
CA ALA A 24 -7.15 8.72 -20.97
C ALA A 24 -6.28 7.47 -20.74
N GLN A 25 -5.68 6.93 -21.80
CA GLN A 25 -4.75 5.79 -21.71
C GLN A 25 -3.54 6.14 -20.83
N THR A 26 -2.98 7.34 -20.99
CA THR A 26 -1.85 7.78 -20.17
C THR A 26 -2.23 7.87 -18.70
N THR A 27 -3.39 8.46 -18.39
CA THR A 27 -3.89 8.57 -17.01
C THR A 27 -4.15 7.20 -16.39
N GLU A 28 -4.68 6.25 -17.16
CA GLU A 28 -4.91 4.88 -16.70
C GLU A 28 -3.59 4.18 -16.35
N VAL A 29 -2.60 4.27 -17.24
CA VAL A 29 -1.25 3.71 -16.98
C VAL A 29 -0.60 4.38 -15.78
N MET A 30 -0.67 5.71 -15.66
CA MET A 30 -0.12 6.42 -14.49
C MET A 30 -0.80 6.01 -13.18
N LYS A 31 -2.11 5.75 -13.22
CA LYS A 31 -2.87 5.26 -12.08
C LYS A 31 -2.47 3.83 -11.71
N GLU A 32 -2.37 2.93 -12.69
CA GLU A 32 -1.94 1.54 -12.49
C GLU A 32 -0.54 1.45 -11.90
N LYS A 33 0.38 2.31 -12.36
CA LYS A 33 1.75 2.39 -11.83
C LYS A 33 1.86 3.16 -10.51
N GLY A 34 0.75 3.63 -9.95
CA GLY A 34 0.73 4.24 -8.62
C GLY A 34 1.38 5.62 -8.55
N ALA A 35 1.44 6.36 -9.66
CA ALA A 35 2.07 7.69 -9.69
C ALA A 35 1.47 8.65 -8.64
N ASN A 36 0.14 8.60 -8.45
CA ASN A 36 -0.55 9.41 -7.45
C ASN A 36 -0.11 9.07 -6.02
N TYR A 37 0.12 7.79 -5.72
CA TYR A 37 0.58 7.37 -4.39
C TYR A 37 2.01 7.82 -4.12
N HIS A 38 2.86 7.80 -5.15
CA HIS A 38 4.21 8.34 -5.05
C HIS A 38 4.21 9.84 -4.75
N PHE A 39 3.42 10.63 -5.49
CA PHE A 39 3.29 12.07 -5.22
C PHE A 39 2.70 12.35 -3.83
N GLN A 40 1.74 11.54 -3.39
CA GLN A 40 1.17 11.66 -2.06
C GLN A 40 2.21 11.37 -0.96
N ALA A 41 3.02 10.32 -1.12
CA ALA A 41 4.09 10.00 -0.18
C ALA A 41 5.13 11.13 -0.12
N GLN A 42 5.52 11.69 -1.27
CA GLN A 42 6.43 12.82 -1.35
C GLN A 42 5.87 14.06 -0.65
N PHE A 43 4.58 14.34 -0.85
CA PHE A 43 3.91 15.45 -0.18
C PHE A 43 3.91 15.29 1.34
N TYR A 44 3.60 14.10 1.85
CA TYR A 44 3.60 13.84 3.29
C TYR A 44 4.99 13.89 3.90
N GLU A 45 6.00 13.36 3.20
CA GLU A 45 7.40 13.44 3.64
C GLU A 45 7.84 14.90 3.79
N ALA A 46 7.65 15.72 2.75
CA ALA A 46 7.98 17.15 2.80
C ALA A 46 7.19 17.89 3.90
N THR A 47 5.91 17.56 4.08
CA THR A 47 5.06 18.15 5.12
C THR A 47 5.56 17.77 6.51
N SER A 48 5.92 16.51 6.74
CA SER A 48 6.41 16.04 8.04
C SER A 48 7.68 16.78 8.44
N HIS A 49 8.60 17.02 7.49
CA HIS A 49 9.83 17.76 7.74
C HIS A 49 9.62 19.24 8.08
N GLU A 50 8.61 19.88 7.49
CA GLU A 50 8.31 21.29 7.76
C GLU A 50 7.48 21.50 9.02
N VAL A 51 6.59 20.55 9.33
CA VAL A 51 5.65 20.65 10.46
C VAL A 51 6.30 20.19 11.75
N VAL A 52 6.95 19.02 11.77
CA VAL A 52 7.40 18.39 13.02
C VAL A 52 8.49 19.24 13.67
N GLY A 53 8.25 19.69 14.90
CA GLY A 53 9.17 20.57 15.64
C GLY A 53 9.12 22.06 15.23
N SER A 54 8.22 22.43 14.31
CA SER A 54 8.02 23.83 13.93
C SER A 54 7.48 24.67 15.08
N LYS A 55 8.00 25.87 15.24
CA LYS A 55 7.53 26.86 16.22
C LYS A 55 6.41 27.75 15.70
N ASN A 56 5.99 27.54 14.45
CA ASN A 56 4.91 28.31 13.85
C ASN A 56 3.58 27.96 14.54
N PRO A 57 2.86 28.94 15.12
CA PRO A 57 1.58 28.69 15.80
C PRO A 57 0.55 27.98 14.91
N LYS A 58 0.61 28.18 13.58
CA LYS A 58 -0.29 27.52 12.62
C LYS A 58 -0.12 26.01 12.57
N PHE A 59 1.06 25.50 12.95
CA PHE A 59 1.41 24.08 12.88
C PHE A 59 1.39 23.39 14.25
N CYS A 60 1.05 24.10 15.33
CA CYS A 60 0.98 23.53 16.68
C CYS A 60 -0.01 22.36 16.77
N THR A 61 -1.13 22.44 16.05
CA THR A 61 -2.16 21.38 16.02
C THR A 61 -1.79 20.20 15.12
N LEU A 62 -0.80 20.36 14.25
CA LEU A 62 -0.34 19.33 13.31
C LEU A 62 0.85 18.53 13.86
N GLN A 63 1.27 18.79 15.10
CA GLN A 63 2.36 18.02 15.72
C GLN A 63 1.92 16.57 15.93
N PRO A 64 2.71 15.59 15.47
CA PRO A 64 2.40 14.19 15.64
C PRO A 64 2.48 13.81 17.13
N SER A 65 1.51 13.02 17.59
CA SER A 65 1.48 12.47 18.94
C SER A 65 1.21 10.96 18.91
N PRO A 66 2.07 10.16 18.25
CA PRO A 66 1.86 8.74 18.12
C PRO A 66 1.85 8.07 19.50
N LYS A 67 0.81 7.25 19.73
CA LYS A 67 0.70 6.38 20.90
C LYS A 67 1.24 5.02 20.53
N ILE A 68 2.41 4.69 21.04
CA ILE A 68 3.12 3.46 20.74
C ILE A 68 2.92 2.50 21.90
N LYS A 69 2.53 1.27 21.58
CA LYS A 69 2.19 0.22 22.54
C LYS A 69 3.17 -0.94 22.44
N ASP A 70 4.46 -0.67 22.58
CA ASP A 70 5.50 -1.69 22.42
C ASP A 70 5.54 -2.72 23.56
N GLU A 71 4.89 -2.43 24.68
CA GLU A 71 4.80 -3.36 25.82
C GLU A 71 3.93 -4.60 25.51
N GLU A 72 3.04 -4.49 24.52
CA GLU A 72 2.18 -5.57 24.07
C GLU A 72 2.81 -6.26 22.85
N ASP A 73 3.18 -7.54 23.01
CA ASP A 73 3.84 -8.36 21.98
C ASP A 73 3.18 -8.31 20.58
N PRO A 74 1.83 -8.35 20.44
CA PRO A 74 1.20 -8.25 19.12
C PRO A 74 1.43 -6.91 18.40
N TRP A 75 1.55 -5.81 19.16
CA TRP A 75 1.80 -4.49 18.59
C TRP A 75 3.24 -4.35 18.12
N ALA A 76 4.20 -4.81 18.93
CA ALA A 76 5.61 -4.84 18.55
C ALA A 76 5.81 -5.64 17.25
N GLN A 77 5.24 -6.84 17.16
CA GLN A 77 5.28 -7.67 15.95
C GLN A 77 4.63 -6.98 14.74
N SER A 78 3.51 -6.27 14.94
CA SER A 78 2.84 -5.55 13.86
C SER A 78 3.70 -4.38 13.33
N TYR A 79 4.39 -3.66 14.22
CA TYR A 79 5.28 -2.59 13.81
C TYR A 79 6.50 -3.12 13.04
N ASP A 80 7.13 -4.18 13.53
CA ASP A 80 8.24 -4.86 12.84
C ASP A 80 7.80 -5.33 11.46
N PHE A 81 6.67 -6.05 11.36
CA PHE A 81 6.11 -6.49 10.09
C PHE A 81 5.95 -5.36 9.07
N VAL A 82 5.31 -4.25 9.48
CA VAL A 82 5.08 -3.10 8.58
C VAL A 82 6.39 -2.42 8.20
N MET A 83 7.29 -2.17 9.15
CA MET A 83 8.57 -1.52 8.88
C MET A 83 9.43 -2.35 7.93
N THR A 84 9.47 -3.66 8.14
CA THR A 84 10.24 -4.61 7.33
C THR A 84 9.64 -4.75 5.94
N TYR A 85 8.32 -4.78 5.81
CA TYR A 85 7.64 -4.71 4.51
C TYR A 85 7.95 -3.42 3.74
N LEU A 86 7.89 -2.26 4.39
CA LEU A 86 8.18 -0.98 3.75
C LEU A 86 9.64 -0.90 3.28
N LYS A 87 10.59 -1.42 4.07
CA LYS A 87 12.01 -1.50 3.71
C LYS A 87 12.23 -2.42 2.50
N LYS A 88 11.69 -3.65 2.54
CA LYS A 88 11.85 -4.64 1.45
C LYS A 88 11.33 -4.12 0.10
N ASN A 89 10.27 -3.30 0.13
CA ASN A 89 9.66 -2.72 -1.06
C ASN A 89 10.21 -1.34 -1.45
N GLY A 90 11.26 -0.83 -0.80
CA GLY A 90 11.88 0.46 -1.13
C GLY A 90 10.95 1.67 -0.94
N MET A 91 10.04 1.62 0.04
CA MET A 91 9.10 2.71 0.34
C MET A 91 9.74 3.80 1.21
N ASP A 92 10.88 4.34 0.74
CA ASP A 92 11.78 5.21 1.50
C ASP A 92 11.12 6.52 1.97
N LEU A 93 10.23 7.10 1.16
CA LEU A 93 9.51 8.33 1.51
C LEU A 93 8.63 8.15 2.74
N THR A 94 7.91 7.03 2.81
CA THR A 94 7.06 6.69 3.94
C THR A 94 7.90 6.41 5.18
N LEU A 95 9.00 5.68 5.03
CA LEU A 95 9.95 5.44 6.12
C LEU A 95 10.56 6.75 6.64
N SER A 96 10.91 7.68 5.75
CA SER A 96 11.43 9.00 6.11
C SER A 96 10.42 9.78 6.95
N ALA A 97 9.18 9.90 6.45
CA ALA A 97 8.09 10.58 7.15
C ALA A 97 7.84 9.96 8.54
N MET A 98 7.72 8.63 8.62
CA MET A 98 7.54 7.92 9.89
C MET A 98 8.70 8.19 10.85
N ASN A 99 9.94 8.17 10.38
CA ASN A 99 11.11 8.44 11.21
C ASN A 99 11.09 9.84 11.83
N VAL A 100 10.62 10.84 11.07
CA VAL A 100 10.46 12.21 11.56
C VAL A 100 9.31 12.30 12.56
N GLU A 101 8.15 11.72 12.25
CA GLU A 101 6.94 11.81 13.08
C GLU A 101 7.07 11.08 14.42
N PHE A 102 7.73 9.91 14.43
CA PHE A 102 8.00 9.15 15.64
C PHE A 102 9.07 9.82 16.52
N GLY A 103 10.04 10.49 15.91
CA GLY A 103 11.14 11.15 16.62
C GLY A 103 11.87 10.18 17.56
N LYS A 104 11.81 10.46 18.87
CA LYS A 104 12.43 9.61 19.92
C LYS A 104 11.56 8.43 20.36
N LYS A 105 10.26 8.46 20.03
CA LYS A 105 9.32 7.39 20.35
C LYS A 105 9.25 6.49 19.12
N LYS A 106 10.26 5.66 18.87
CA LYS A 106 10.19 4.70 17.77
C LYS A 106 9.72 3.36 18.31
N PRO A 107 8.89 2.62 17.56
CA PRO A 107 8.58 1.24 17.90
C PRO A 107 9.86 0.42 18.03
N THR A 108 9.87 -0.50 19.00
CA THR A 108 10.98 -1.44 19.19
C THR A 108 11.03 -2.41 18.02
N ASN A 109 12.21 -2.60 17.41
CA ASN A 109 12.37 -3.60 16.37
C ASN A 109 12.55 -4.98 17.02
N THR A 110 11.73 -5.94 16.62
CA THR A 110 11.81 -7.32 17.11
C THR A 110 12.68 -8.21 16.22
N ASP A 111 13.07 -7.72 15.03
CA ASP A 111 13.89 -8.41 14.02
C ASP A 111 13.33 -9.81 13.61
N ILE A 112 12.03 -10.03 13.83
CA ILE A 112 11.36 -11.32 13.58
C ILE A 112 11.24 -11.55 12.07
N PHE A 113 10.97 -10.48 11.32
CA PHE A 113 10.68 -10.55 9.89
C PHE A 113 11.89 -10.24 8.99
N ASP A 114 13.09 -10.10 9.56
CA ASP A 114 14.32 -9.85 8.80
C ASP A 114 14.73 -11.03 7.89
N GLN A 115 14.16 -12.21 8.13
CA GLN A 115 14.29 -13.36 7.22
C GLN A 115 13.34 -13.20 6.03
N GLU A 116 13.90 -13.16 4.81
CA GLU A 116 13.18 -12.84 3.56
C GLU A 116 11.93 -13.70 3.32
N ASP A 117 11.97 -14.98 3.71
CA ASP A 117 10.89 -15.94 3.51
C ASP A 117 9.76 -15.80 4.53
N LEU A 118 10.07 -15.33 5.75
CA LEU A 118 9.10 -15.31 6.86
C LEU A 118 8.07 -14.21 6.68
N LEU A 119 8.50 -13.06 6.14
CA LEU A 119 7.62 -11.93 5.85
C LEU A 119 6.55 -12.30 4.80
N ASP A 120 6.97 -12.93 3.71
CA ASP A 120 6.07 -13.28 2.61
C ASP A 120 5.10 -14.39 3.04
N GLN A 121 5.60 -15.40 3.77
CA GLN A 121 4.75 -16.45 4.35
C GLN A 121 3.71 -15.88 5.31
N PHE A 122 4.12 -14.98 6.21
CA PHE A 122 3.19 -14.34 7.16
C PHE A 122 2.13 -13.52 6.44
N PHE A 123 2.49 -12.85 5.34
CA PHE A 123 1.54 -12.09 4.55
C PHE A 123 0.53 -12.98 3.82
N GLU A 124 0.96 -14.10 3.24
CA GLU A 124 0.06 -15.08 2.62
C GLU A 124 -0.88 -15.71 3.64
N ASP A 125 -0.38 -16.06 4.83
CA ASP A 125 -1.20 -16.56 5.94
C ASP A 125 -2.28 -15.55 6.34
N LEU A 126 -1.94 -14.25 6.42
CA LEU A 126 -2.90 -13.18 6.70
C LEU A 126 -3.97 -13.06 5.59
N ILE A 127 -3.57 -13.19 4.33
CA ILE A 127 -4.49 -13.17 3.19
C ILE A 127 -5.46 -14.36 3.27
N ASP A 128 -4.96 -15.55 3.55
CA ASP A 128 -5.77 -16.76 3.62
C ASP A 128 -6.71 -16.76 4.83
N GLN A 129 -6.25 -16.26 5.98
CA GLN A 129 -7.11 -15.99 7.13
C GLN A 129 -8.23 -14.99 6.77
N SER A 130 -7.91 -13.90 6.06
CA SER A 130 -8.90 -12.91 5.63
C SER A 130 -9.97 -13.51 4.70
N LYS A 131 -9.57 -14.35 3.73
CA LYS A 131 -10.50 -15.08 2.86
C LYS A 131 -11.39 -16.04 3.66
N ASN A 132 -10.81 -16.78 4.60
CA ASN A 132 -11.54 -17.75 5.43
C ASN A 132 -12.51 -17.06 6.39
N MET A 133 -12.15 -15.90 6.94
CA MET A 133 -13.03 -15.09 7.78
C MET A 133 -14.24 -14.53 7.02
N LYS A 134 -14.05 -14.10 5.76
CA LYS A 134 -15.18 -13.67 4.91
C LYS A 134 -16.21 -14.78 4.66
N ASN A 135 -15.78 -16.03 4.69
CA ASN A 135 -16.63 -17.21 4.51
C ASN A 135 -17.29 -17.70 5.83
N ASN A 136 -16.96 -17.09 6.97
CA ASN A 136 -17.52 -17.41 8.27
C ASN A 136 -18.59 -16.38 8.65
N THR A 137 -19.81 -16.58 8.15
CA THR A 137 -20.98 -15.83 8.63
C THR A 137 -21.27 -16.15 10.10
N PHE A 138 -21.82 -15.19 10.85
CA PHE A 138 -22.27 -15.38 12.24
C PHE A 138 -23.08 -16.67 12.43
N LYS A 139 -23.98 -16.98 11.49
CA LYS A 139 -24.77 -18.22 11.47
C LYS A 139 -23.91 -19.50 11.48
N LYS A 140 -22.82 -19.51 10.70
CA LYS A 140 -21.86 -20.62 10.64
C LYS A 140 -21.06 -20.74 11.94
N CYS A 141 -20.66 -19.61 12.53
CA CYS A 141 -19.99 -19.62 13.84
C CYS A 141 -20.90 -20.14 14.95
N VAL A 142 -22.19 -19.77 14.94
CA VAL A 142 -23.19 -20.25 15.92
C VAL A 142 -23.46 -21.75 15.73
N SER A 143 -23.59 -22.24 14.49
CA SER A 143 -23.74 -23.68 14.24
C SER A 143 -22.49 -24.48 14.63
N ASP A 144 -21.30 -23.96 14.33
CA ASP A 144 -20.04 -24.62 14.72
C ASP A 144 -19.81 -24.60 16.25
N PHE A 145 -20.40 -23.65 16.96
CA PHE A 145 -20.42 -23.60 18.42
C PHE A 145 -21.45 -24.58 19.00
N ALA A 146 -22.69 -24.58 18.50
CA ALA A 146 -23.74 -25.51 18.89
C ALA A 146 -23.29 -26.98 18.71
N ARG A 147 -22.63 -27.29 17.58
CA ARG A 147 -22.04 -28.60 17.31
C ARG A 147 -20.92 -28.98 18.29
N ARG A 148 -20.10 -28.01 18.71
CA ARG A 148 -19.00 -28.26 19.66
C ARG A 148 -19.49 -28.50 21.07
N GLU A 149 -20.51 -27.76 21.50
CA GLU A 149 -21.08 -27.84 22.85
C GLU A 149 -22.19 -28.91 22.96
N GLY A 150 -22.53 -29.59 21.85
CA GLY A 150 -23.52 -30.67 21.84
C GLY A 150 -24.97 -30.19 21.93
N PHE A 151 -25.26 -28.96 21.45
CA PHE A 151 -26.61 -28.42 21.33
C PHE A 151 -27.29 -28.75 19.98
N ASP A 152 -26.66 -29.56 19.13
CA ASP A 152 -27.26 -30.02 17.89
C ASP A 152 -28.28 -31.15 18.19
N GLU A 153 -29.57 -30.86 18.06
CA GLU A 153 -30.65 -31.87 17.88
C GLU A 153 -30.66 -32.41 16.44
#